data_AF-A0A973ASY8-F1
#
_entry.id   AF-A0A973ASY8-F1
#
_cell.length_a   1.000
_cell.length_b   1.000
_cell.length_c   1.000
_cell.angle_alpha   90.00
_cell.angle_beta   90.00
_cell.angle_gamma   90.00
#
_symmetry.space_group_name_H-M   'P 1'
#
loop_
_entity.id
_entity.type
_entity.pdbx_description
1 polymer ?
#
loop_
_entity_poly.entity_id
_entity_poly.type
_entity_poly.pdbx_seq_one_letter_code
_entity_poly.pdbx_strand_id
1 'polypeptide(L)'
;MKKLTQEFSKGPASKYRCALQEVISLTMNSNRSKSDRKDISNQKEITPASPLYVVDDIPKTQPPLSKVRFTFKQRLLLTTLFAFGLLFCSTCYPGGPDILNVRATPHSFGKRWEMTKSAQLRSLAMLIEMYPEHEIYFLDRDARLLGQTALLIGDIENEPTLKKRVHFLNVSRNTMTDPLLPEYLKQEGISEESLLKNKKILFVDTGFQGTIPRKIMQLFPSHAENMEVHMVLAAPLNREYRSPFASMRVFGTEFYPTYPNQDYLESGLDVVHPYALLPKSDLRSDYYSKDPNGKITPQSRPGTFDPNDGEINAIKTTEHEEDLTFFMKEPGSRLLTDKLRREWRSVFKLWEAGNKPDTIKLLQQWVNHKG
;
A
#
# COMPACT_ATOMS: atom_id res chain seq x y z
N MET A 1 -24.08 22.73 -6.97
CA MET A 1 -23.10 23.69 -6.39
C MET A 1 -23.32 24.01 -4.90
N LYS A 2 -24.55 24.19 -4.38
CA LYS A 2 -24.77 24.54 -2.95
C LYS A 2 -24.44 23.47 -1.88
N LYS A 3 -24.24 22.19 -2.26
CA LYS A 3 -23.88 21.10 -1.32
C LYS A 3 -22.37 20.95 -1.06
N LEU A 4 -21.51 21.43 -1.96
CA LEU A 4 -20.05 21.35 -1.78
C LEU A 4 -19.54 22.35 -0.71
N THR A 5 -20.28 23.43 -0.47
CA THR A 5 -19.91 24.48 0.49
C THR A 5 -19.94 24.06 1.97
N GLN A 6 -20.62 22.96 2.32
CA GLN A 6 -20.72 22.51 3.72
C GLN A 6 -19.60 21.56 4.17
N GLU A 7 -18.79 21.02 3.26
CA GLU A 7 -17.66 20.14 3.63
C GLU A 7 -16.34 20.90 3.94
N PHE A 8 -16.31 22.22 3.75
CA PHE A 8 -15.11 23.05 3.94
C PHE A 8 -14.74 23.34 5.41
N SER A 9 -15.50 22.81 6.38
CA SER A 9 -15.22 22.97 7.82
C SER A 9 -14.31 21.89 8.42
N LYS A 10 -14.03 20.82 7.66
CA LYS A 10 -13.04 19.80 8.06
C LYS A 10 -11.63 20.35 7.74
N GLY A 11 -10.60 19.87 8.43
CA GLY A 11 -9.26 20.49 8.51
C GLY A 11 -8.52 20.79 7.18
N PRO A 12 -7.25 21.24 7.24
CA PRO A 12 -6.47 21.60 6.06
C PRO A 12 -6.48 20.50 4.98
N ALA A 13 -6.29 19.24 5.39
CA ALA A 13 -6.28 18.07 4.53
C ALA A 13 -7.55 17.92 3.68
N SER A 14 -8.75 18.05 4.26
CA SER A 14 -9.99 17.92 3.49
C SER A 14 -10.18 19.04 2.46
N LYS A 15 -9.70 20.25 2.75
CA LYS A 15 -9.71 21.36 1.78
C LYS A 15 -8.82 21.05 0.58
N TYR A 16 -7.66 20.44 0.81
CA TYR A 16 -6.73 20.04 -0.26
C TYR A 16 -7.26 18.87 -1.10
N ARG A 17 -7.98 17.92 -0.47
CA ARG A 17 -8.65 16.83 -1.20
C ARG A 17 -9.64 17.39 -2.25
N CYS A 18 -10.42 18.40 -1.88
CA CYS A 18 -11.35 19.07 -2.81
C CYS A 18 -10.63 19.72 -4.00
N ALA A 19 -9.48 20.37 -3.78
CA ALA A 19 -8.67 20.97 -4.84
C ALA A 19 -8.21 19.93 -5.87
N LEU A 20 -7.67 18.82 -5.38
CA LEU A 20 -7.15 17.76 -6.21
C LEU A 20 -8.25 17.08 -7.03
N GLN A 21 -9.43 16.88 -6.43
CA GLN A 21 -10.63 16.39 -7.12
C GLN A 21 -11.07 17.31 -8.26
N GLU A 22 -11.05 18.62 -8.04
CA GLU A 22 -11.39 19.62 -9.06
C GLU A 22 -10.42 19.51 -10.25
N VAL A 23 -9.11 19.42 -9.98
CA VAL A 23 -8.09 19.23 -11.03
C VAL A 23 -8.27 17.93 -11.79
N ILE A 24 -8.52 16.81 -11.11
CA ILE A 24 -8.77 15.52 -11.74
C ILE A 24 -10.00 15.62 -12.66
N SER A 25 -11.08 16.22 -12.18
CA SER A 25 -12.32 16.40 -12.93
C SER A 25 -12.10 17.25 -14.19
N LEU A 26 -11.40 18.38 -14.07
CA LEU A 26 -11.05 19.25 -15.19
C LEU A 26 -10.14 18.54 -16.21
N THR A 27 -9.20 17.74 -15.74
CA THR A 27 -8.27 16.98 -16.59
C THR A 27 -9.00 15.86 -17.35
N MET A 28 -9.90 15.13 -16.71
CA MET A 28 -10.71 14.09 -17.37
C MET A 28 -11.65 14.68 -18.43
N ASN A 29 -12.28 15.82 -18.13
CA ASN A 29 -13.18 16.50 -19.07
C ASN A 29 -12.43 17.05 -20.29
N SER A 30 -11.23 17.62 -20.10
CA SER A 30 -10.40 18.11 -21.22
C SER A 30 -9.85 17.01 -22.12
N ASN A 31 -9.69 15.79 -21.60
CA ASN A 31 -9.26 14.63 -22.40
C ASN A 31 -10.43 13.97 -23.16
N ARG A 32 -11.64 13.94 -22.58
CA ARG A 32 -12.86 13.47 -23.27
C ARG A 32 -13.19 14.33 -24.50
N SER A 33 -13.10 15.66 -24.36
CA SER A 33 -13.37 16.56 -25.51
C SER A 33 -12.37 16.41 -26.66
N LYS A 34 -11.18 15.85 -26.40
CA LYS A 34 -10.17 15.54 -27.41
C LYS A 34 -10.34 14.15 -28.03
N SER A 35 -10.83 13.15 -27.29
CA SER A 35 -11.13 11.83 -27.83
C SER A 35 -12.39 11.82 -28.70
N ASP A 36 -13.41 12.58 -28.30
CA ASP A 36 -14.70 12.63 -29.01
C ASP A 36 -14.60 13.36 -30.36
N ARG A 37 -13.46 14.01 -30.64
CA ARG A 37 -13.16 14.63 -31.95
C ARG A 37 -12.37 13.72 -32.91
N LYS A 38 -11.97 12.50 -32.51
CA LYS A 38 -11.05 11.68 -33.32
C LYS A 38 -11.55 10.36 -33.87
N ASP A 39 -12.68 9.79 -33.42
CA ASP A 39 -13.08 8.46 -33.89
C ASP A 39 -14.59 8.33 -34.16
N ILE A 40 -15.00 8.56 -35.43
CA ILE A 40 -16.25 8.02 -36.01
C ILE A 40 -15.98 7.21 -37.31
N SER A 41 -14.73 7.08 -37.77
CA SER A 41 -14.43 6.30 -38.97
C SER A 41 -13.41 5.19 -38.68
N ASN A 42 -13.84 3.94 -38.88
CA ASN A 42 -13.07 2.69 -38.89
C ASN A 42 -13.13 1.85 -37.61
N GLN A 43 -14.28 1.19 -37.41
CA GLN A 43 -14.29 -0.13 -36.76
C GLN A 43 -14.29 -1.20 -37.86
N LYS A 44 -13.16 -1.90 -38.01
CA LYS A 44 -13.07 -3.17 -38.74
C LYS A 44 -13.22 -4.31 -37.73
N GLU A 45 -14.07 -5.27 -38.09
CA GLU A 45 -14.27 -6.52 -37.35
C GLU A 45 -12.95 -7.30 -37.20
N ILE A 46 -12.69 -7.76 -35.99
CA ILE A 46 -11.61 -8.70 -35.67
C ILE A 46 -12.25 -9.95 -35.10
N THR A 47 -12.21 -11.04 -35.87
CA THR A 47 -12.48 -12.41 -35.41
C THR A 47 -11.30 -12.95 -34.62
N PRO A 48 -11.51 -13.65 -33.48
CA PRO A 48 -10.43 -14.33 -32.79
C PRO A 48 -10.26 -15.76 -33.33
N ALA A 49 -9.02 -16.13 -33.67
CA ALA A 49 -8.60 -17.52 -33.82
C ALA A 49 -7.72 -17.87 -32.61
N SER A 50 -8.09 -18.92 -31.88
CA SER A 50 -7.28 -19.54 -30.83
C SER A 50 -6.60 -20.79 -31.37
N PRO A 51 -5.32 -21.05 -31.07
CA PRO A 51 -4.79 -22.40 -31.08
C PRO A 51 -4.87 -23.02 -29.68
N LEU A 52 -5.42 -24.23 -29.63
CA LEU A 52 -5.31 -25.16 -28.50
C LEU A 52 -3.84 -25.53 -28.28
N TYR A 53 -3.38 -25.44 -27.03
CA TYR A 53 -2.14 -26.08 -26.59
C TYR A 53 -2.47 -27.49 -26.08
N VAL A 54 -1.78 -28.47 -26.66
CA VAL A 54 -1.71 -29.86 -26.18
C VAL A 54 -0.70 -29.89 -25.03
N VAL A 55 -1.12 -30.43 -23.88
CA VAL A 55 -0.26 -30.66 -22.71
C VAL A 55 0.24 -32.09 -22.80
N ASP A 56 1.56 -32.26 -22.89
CA ASP A 56 2.23 -33.56 -22.88
C ASP A 56 2.16 -34.24 -21.50
N ASP A 57 2.09 -35.57 -21.53
CA ASP A 57 1.89 -36.48 -20.42
C ASP A 57 2.99 -36.40 -19.33
N ILE A 58 2.55 -36.26 -18.07
CA ILE A 58 3.40 -36.41 -16.88
C ILE A 58 3.57 -37.91 -16.57
N PRO A 59 4.79 -38.45 -16.45
CA PRO A 59 4.98 -39.86 -16.11
C PRO A 59 4.56 -40.14 -14.65
N LYS A 60 3.44 -40.87 -14.51
CA LYS A 60 2.98 -41.44 -13.23
C LYS A 60 3.78 -42.68 -12.88
N THR A 61 4.86 -42.55 -12.14
CA THR A 61 5.37 -43.66 -11.30
C THR A 61 6.02 -43.12 -10.02
N GLN A 62 5.23 -42.97 -8.96
CA GLN A 62 5.76 -43.01 -7.60
C GLN A 62 5.35 -44.33 -6.94
N PRO A 63 6.28 -45.07 -6.32
CA PRO A 63 5.94 -46.31 -5.64
C PRO A 63 5.03 -46.02 -4.43
N PRO A 64 4.10 -46.94 -4.10
CA PRO A 64 3.21 -46.76 -2.97
C PRO A 64 4.02 -46.68 -1.66
N LEU A 65 3.87 -45.57 -0.93
CA LEU A 65 4.52 -45.28 0.36
C LEU A 65 4.24 -46.33 1.47
N SER A 66 3.35 -47.29 1.22
CA SER A 66 2.89 -48.30 2.19
C SER A 66 3.92 -49.39 2.55
N LYS A 67 5.11 -49.41 1.95
CA LYS A 67 6.14 -50.43 2.22
C LYS A 67 7.42 -49.93 2.90
N VAL A 68 7.52 -48.64 3.26
CA VAL A 68 8.71 -48.12 3.95
C VAL A 68 8.62 -48.45 5.44
N ARG A 69 9.34 -49.50 5.88
CA ARG A 69 9.46 -49.86 7.30
C ARG A 69 10.55 -49.00 7.95
N PHE A 70 10.14 -47.95 8.67
CA PHE A 70 11.04 -47.18 9.52
C PHE A 70 11.47 -48.00 10.74
N THR A 71 12.79 -48.04 10.99
CA THR A 71 13.36 -48.60 12.22
C THR A 71 12.92 -47.80 13.44
N PHE A 72 12.98 -48.41 14.64
CA PHE A 72 12.65 -47.72 15.90
C PHE A 72 13.44 -46.41 16.09
N LYS A 73 14.73 -46.40 15.72
CA LYS A 73 15.58 -45.19 15.78
C LYS A 73 15.11 -44.10 14.81
N GLN A 74 14.67 -44.45 13.60
CA GLN A 74 14.11 -43.49 12.64
C GLN A 74 12.77 -42.94 13.10
N ARG A 75 11.92 -43.77 13.72
CA ARG A 75 10.66 -43.31 14.32
C ARG A 75 10.93 -42.34 15.46
N LEU A 76 11.85 -42.67 16.38
CA LEU A 76 12.21 -41.79 17.47
C LEU A 76 12.78 -40.45 16.96
N LEU A 77 13.67 -40.48 15.96
CA LEU A 77 14.20 -39.27 15.32
C LEU A 77 13.09 -38.43 14.66
N LEU A 78 12.18 -39.07 13.92
CA LEU A 78 11.04 -38.38 13.29
C LEU A 78 10.11 -37.76 14.35
N THR A 79 9.80 -38.46 15.43
CA THR A 79 8.97 -37.93 16.51
C THR A 79 9.65 -36.77 17.23
N THR A 80 10.96 -36.85 17.48
CA THR A 80 11.74 -35.74 18.08
C THR A 80 11.82 -34.55 17.14
N LEU A 81 12.04 -34.76 15.83
CA LEU A 81 12.02 -33.70 14.82
C LEU A 81 10.62 -33.09 14.66
N PHE A 82 9.56 -33.88 14.79
CA PHE A 82 8.17 -33.40 14.74
C PHE A 82 7.81 -32.62 16.01
N ALA A 83 8.24 -33.09 17.19
CA ALA A 83 8.05 -32.39 18.46
C ALA A 83 8.86 -31.08 18.53
N PHE A 84 10.10 -31.07 18.03
CA PHE A 84 10.88 -29.85 17.84
C PHE A 84 10.23 -28.94 16.78
N GLY A 85 9.77 -29.49 15.66
CA GLY A 85 9.06 -28.74 14.62
C GLY A 85 7.81 -28.03 15.16
N LEU A 86 7.04 -28.68 16.04
CA LEU A 86 5.87 -28.10 16.71
C LEU A 86 6.24 -27.03 17.75
N LEU A 87 7.36 -27.17 18.46
CA LEU A 87 7.88 -26.14 19.37
C LEU A 87 8.41 -24.89 18.65
N PHE A 88 8.73 -24.99 17.36
CA PHE A 88 9.19 -23.88 16.51
C PHE A 88 8.14 -23.41 15.46
N CYS A 89 6.91 -23.95 15.48
CA CYS A 89 5.86 -23.66 14.47
C CYS A 89 4.81 -22.63 14.91
N SER A 90 5.13 -21.77 15.88
CA SER A 90 4.51 -20.46 15.94
C SER A 90 5.54 -19.49 15.40
N THR A 91 5.55 -19.27 14.08
CA THR A 91 6.38 -18.23 13.49
C THR A 91 5.81 -16.90 13.94
N CYS A 92 6.22 -16.45 15.13
CA CYS A 92 6.01 -15.08 15.58
C CYS A 92 6.44 -14.19 14.43
N TYR A 93 5.53 -13.33 13.95
CA TYR A 93 5.79 -12.39 12.86
C TYR A 93 7.06 -11.60 13.20
N PRO A 94 8.24 -11.97 12.66
CA PRO A 94 9.41 -11.15 12.86
C PRO A 94 9.11 -9.99 11.93
N GLY A 95 8.65 -8.86 12.47
CA GLY A 95 8.53 -7.65 11.68
C GLY A 95 9.80 -7.57 10.85
N GLY A 96 9.65 -7.68 9.52
CA GLY A 96 10.79 -7.76 8.59
C GLY A 96 11.87 -6.72 8.88
N PRO A 97 13.07 -6.86 8.30
CA PRO A 97 14.25 -6.16 8.79
C PRO A 97 14.01 -4.65 8.91
N ASP A 98 14.60 -4.06 9.95
CA ASP A 98 14.58 -2.62 10.13
C ASP A 98 15.32 -1.96 8.97
N ILE A 99 14.55 -1.34 8.06
CA ILE A 99 15.06 -0.76 6.82
C ILE A 99 16.20 0.25 7.06
N LEU A 100 16.21 0.91 8.23
CA LEU A 100 17.26 1.87 8.57
C LEU A 100 18.62 1.20 8.82
N ASN A 101 18.59 -0.09 9.16
CA ASN A 101 19.76 -0.92 9.45
C ASN A 101 20.09 -1.92 8.32
N VAL A 102 19.31 -1.93 7.24
CA VAL A 102 19.58 -2.77 6.07
C VAL A 102 20.82 -2.26 5.33
N ARG A 103 21.64 -3.20 4.84
CA ARG A 103 22.82 -2.88 4.04
C ARG A 103 22.38 -2.30 2.69
N ALA A 104 22.93 -1.16 2.32
CA ALA A 104 22.71 -0.62 0.98
C ALA A 104 23.51 -1.42 -0.07
N THR A 105 22.81 -2.21 -0.87
CA THR A 105 23.39 -3.00 -1.97
C THR A 105 22.53 -2.80 -3.21
N PRO A 106 23.08 -2.41 -4.37
CA PRO A 106 22.29 -2.26 -5.59
C PRO A 106 21.90 -3.64 -6.13
N HIS A 107 20.66 -3.77 -6.59
CA HIS A 107 20.13 -4.96 -7.25
C HIS A 107 19.37 -4.57 -8.51
N SER A 108 19.38 -5.44 -9.53
CA SER A 108 18.73 -5.15 -10.81
C SER A 108 17.41 -5.90 -10.94
N PHE A 109 16.30 -5.19 -10.73
CA PHE A 109 14.93 -5.71 -10.90
C PHE A 109 14.24 -5.17 -12.17
N GLY A 110 15.01 -4.52 -13.05
CA GLY A 110 14.53 -3.95 -14.31
C GLY A 110 13.80 -2.61 -14.17
N LYS A 111 13.44 -2.03 -15.33
CA LYS A 111 12.91 -0.66 -15.44
C LYS A 111 11.67 -0.37 -14.57
N ARG A 112 10.81 -1.38 -14.36
CA ARG A 112 9.57 -1.22 -13.57
C ARG A 112 9.85 -0.93 -12.10
N TRP A 113 10.91 -1.52 -11.57
CA TRP A 113 11.33 -1.28 -10.19
C TRP A 113 11.88 0.13 -10.02
N GLU A 114 12.70 0.62 -10.95
CA GLU A 114 13.19 2.01 -10.95
C GLU A 114 12.05 3.03 -10.96
N MET A 115 11.04 2.78 -11.80
CA MET A 115 9.83 3.60 -11.86
C MET A 115 9.04 3.55 -10.54
N THR A 116 9.02 2.38 -9.89
CA THR A 116 8.39 2.19 -8.58
C THR A 116 9.07 3.04 -7.52
N LYS A 117 10.41 2.98 -7.38
CA LYS A 117 11.19 3.80 -6.44
C LYS A 117 10.88 5.30 -6.60
N SER A 118 10.86 5.80 -7.84
CA SER A 118 10.52 7.20 -8.12
C SER A 118 9.06 7.55 -7.78
N ALA A 119 8.11 6.65 -8.05
CA ALA A 119 6.70 6.86 -7.73
C ALA A 119 6.45 6.90 -6.21
N GLN A 120 7.21 6.15 -5.42
CA GLN A 120 7.18 6.20 -3.96
C GLN A 120 7.53 7.57 -3.44
N LEU A 121 8.66 8.13 -3.89
CA LEU A 121 9.10 9.47 -3.50
C LEU A 121 8.05 10.53 -3.79
N ARG A 122 7.40 10.48 -4.97
CA ARG A 122 6.34 11.41 -5.34
C ARG A 122 5.12 11.29 -4.42
N SER A 123 4.68 10.06 -4.17
CA SER A 123 3.50 9.79 -3.34
C SER A 123 3.75 10.21 -1.89
N LEU A 124 4.92 9.88 -1.34
CA LEU A 124 5.29 10.24 0.02
C LEU A 124 5.54 11.74 0.19
N ALA A 125 6.19 12.39 -0.77
CA ALA A 125 6.34 13.85 -0.74
C ALA A 125 4.97 14.55 -0.66
N MET A 126 3.97 14.06 -1.41
CA MET A 126 2.60 14.55 -1.28
C MET A 126 2.04 14.30 0.12
N LEU A 127 2.07 13.05 0.60
CA LEU A 127 1.48 12.66 1.89
C LEU A 127 2.09 13.42 3.07
N ILE A 128 3.42 13.52 3.11
CA ILE A 128 4.15 14.19 4.20
C ILE A 128 3.75 15.66 4.29
N GLU A 129 3.65 16.35 3.15
CA GLU A 129 3.33 17.77 3.09
C GLU A 129 1.83 18.04 3.24
N MET A 130 0.96 17.11 2.82
CA MET A 130 -0.48 17.23 2.94
C MET A 130 -0.98 16.98 4.37
N TYR A 131 -0.28 16.12 5.12
CA TYR A 131 -0.67 15.67 6.46
C TYR A 131 0.43 15.95 7.49
N PRO A 132 0.96 17.17 7.65
CA PRO A 132 2.15 17.45 8.45
C PRO A 132 1.98 17.17 9.95
N GLU A 133 0.74 17.14 10.45
CA GLU A 133 0.42 16.90 11.86
C GLU A 133 -0.04 15.47 12.16
N HIS A 134 -0.16 14.62 11.14
CA HIS A 134 -0.68 13.25 11.34
C HIS A 134 0.45 12.28 11.62
N GLU A 135 0.18 11.33 12.52
CA GLU A 135 0.86 10.03 12.50
C GLU A 135 0.33 9.21 11.32
N ILE A 136 1.24 8.61 10.57
CA ILE A 136 0.99 7.94 9.29
C ILE A 136 1.15 6.44 9.52
N TYR A 137 0.03 5.72 9.49
CA TYR A 137 -0.05 4.28 9.67
C TYR A 137 -0.15 3.59 8.31
N PHE A 138 0.89 2.86 7.93
CA PHE A 138 0.90 2.01 6.75
C PHE A 138 0.40 0.62 7.12
N LEU A 139 -0.56 0.07 6.37
CA LEU A 139 -0.95 -1.33 6.55
C LEU A 139 0.24 -2.22 6.21
N ASP A 140 0.69 -3.00 7.19
CA ASP A 140 1.82 -3.91 7.05
C ASP A 140 1.53 -4.93 5.94
N ARG A 141 2.58 -5.44 5.30
CA ARG A 141 2.58 -6.21 4.04
C ARG A 141 2.25 -5.42 2.77
N ASP A 142 1.10 -4.76 2.68
CA ASP A 142 0.62 -4.19 1.40
C ASP A 142 1.16 -2.79 1.14
N ALA A 143 1.37 -2.00 2.19
CA ALA A 143 1.95 -0.66 2.12
C ALA A 143 3.32 -0.56 2.84
N ARG A 144 3.86 -1.71 3.28
CA ARG A 144 5.12 -1.78 4.05
C ARG A 144 6.28 -1.08 3.37
N LEU A 145 6.58 -1.42 2.12
CA LEU A 145 7.72 -0.84 1.40
C LEU A 145 7.57 0.67 1.17
N LEU A 146 6.33 1.16 1.03
CA LEU A 146 6.03 2.59 0.98
C LEU A 146 6.32 3.26 2.33
N GLY A 147 5.90 2.65 3.44
CA GLY A 147 6.23 3.14 4.79
C GLY A 147 7.74 3.09 5.08
N GLN A 148 8.44 2.05 4.63
CA GLN A 148 9.90 1.94 4.73
C GLN A 148 10.60 3.05 3.94
N THR A 149 10.11 3.40 2.75
CA THR A 149 10.60 4.57 2.01
C THR A 149 10.36 5.87 2.79
N ALA A 150 9.24 6.00 3.51
CA ALA A 150 8.98 7.18 4.35
C ALA A 150 9.99 7.31 5.50
N LEU A 151 10.37 6.18 6.13
CA LEU A 151 11.44 6.15 7.12
C LEU A 151 12.78 6.59 6.52
N LEU A 152 13.13 6.07 5.35
CA LEU A 152 14.37 6.44 4.64
C LEU A 152 14.38 7.93 4.23
N ILE A 153 13.25 8.50 3.80
CA ILE A 153 13.11 9.95 3.57
C ILE A 153 13.44 10.73 4.85
N GLY A 154 12.86 10.34 5.99
CA GLY A 154 13.13 10.98 7.27
C GLY A 154 14.59 10.84 7.71
N ASP A 155 15.28 9.80 7.28
CA ASP A 155 16.71 9.62 7.53
C ASP A 155 17.59 10.54 6.67
N ILE A 156 17.40 10.53 5.35
CA ILE A 156 18.25 11.31 4.42
C ILE A 156 18.04 12.82 4.55
N GLU A 157 16.84 13.25 4.96
CA GLU A 157 16.53 14.66 5.22
C GLU A 157 16.86 15.09 6.65
N ASN A 158 17.36 14.17 7.50
CA ASN A 158 17.61 14.41 8.93
C ASN A 158 16.36 14.95 9.66
N GLU A 159 15.19 14.38 9.37
CA GLU A 159 13.90 14.77 9.94
C GLU A 159 13.42 13.72 10.96
N PRO A 160 13.90 13.77 12.23
CA PRO A 160 13.52 12.78 13.25
C PRO A 160 12.03 12.81 13.60
N THR A 161 11.37 13.95 13.40
CA THR A 161 9.92 14.10 13.57
C THR A 161 9.13 13.27 12.58
N LEU A 162 9.57 13.19 11.31
CA LEU A 162 8.95 12.34 10.31
C LEU A 162 9.10 10.86 10.68
N LYS A 163 10.31 10.43 11.07
CA LYS A 163 10.55 9.03 11.47
C LYS A 163 9.63 8.59 12.62
N LYS A 164 9.41 9.45 13.61
CA LYS A 164 8.51 9.19 14.76
C LYS A 164 7.03 9.12 14.39
N ARG A 165 6.65 9.69 13.25
CA ARG A 165 5.26 9.70 12.76
C ARG A 165 4.93 8.52 11.85
N VAL A 166 5.89 7.69 11.47
CA VAL A 166 5.66 6.56 10.56
C VAL A 166 5.49 5.29 11.38
N HIS A 167 4.34 4.63 11.20
CA HIS A 167 3.94 3.42 11.92
C HIS A 167 3.51 2.34 10.93
N PHE A 168 3.65 1.08 11.34
CA PHE A 168 3.21 -0.08 10.56
C PHE A 168 2.13 -0.81 11.36
N LEU A 169 1.00 -1.08 10.72
CA LEU A 169 -0.14 -1.71 11.34
C LEU A 169 -0.40 -3.07 10.73
N ASN A 170 -0.20 -4.14 11.49
CA ASN A 170 -0.45 -5.50 11.05
C ASN A 170 -1.89 -5.90 11.38
N VAL A 171 -2.82 -5.36 10.57
CA VAL A 171 -4.24 -5.72 10.60
C VAL A 171 -4.62 -6.26 9.24
N SER A 172 -5.33 -7.38 9.23
CA SER A 172 -5.84 -8.02 8.03
C SER A 172 -7.35 -8.18 8.09
N ARG A 173 -7.97 -8.60 6.99
CA ARG A 173 -9.40 -8.91 6.98
C ARG A 173 -9.79 -9.98 8.00
N ASN A 174 -8.88 -10.90 8.30
CA ASN A 174 -9.09 -11.97 9.27
C ASN A 174 -8.98 -11.46 10.71
N THR A 175 -8.09 -10.50 10.98
CA THR A 175 -7.89 -9.96 12.33
C THR A 175 -8.82 -8.80 12.69
N MET A 176 -9.55 -8.23 11.72
CA MET A 176 -10.54 -7.15 11.94
C MET A 176 -11.66 -7.50 12.93
N THR A 177 -11.90 -8.79 13.16
CA THR A 177 -12.93 -9.29 14.10
C THR A 177 -12.33 -9.96 15.33
N ASP A 178 -10.99 -9.97 15.43
CA ASP A 178 -10.30 -10.58 16.56
C ASP A 178 -10.58 -9.78 17.85
N PRO A 179 -10.98 -10.44 18.96
CA PRO A 179 -11.26 -9.75 20.22
C PRO A 179 -10.08 -8.97 20.81
N LEU A 180 -8.84 -9.31 20.44
CA LEU A 180 -7.63 -8.61 20.89
C LEU A 180 -7.27 -7.40 20.04
N LEU A 181 -7.99 -7.14 18.94
CA LEU A 181 -7.71 -5.99 18.07
C LEU A 181 -7.68 -4.64 18.82
N PRO A 182 -8.62 -4.31 19.73
CA PRO A 182 -8.55 -3.06 20.48
C PRO A 182 -7.29 -2.92 21.34
N GLU A 183 -6.84 -4.02 21.95
CA GLU A 183 -5.62 -4.04 22.77
C GLU A 183 -4.36 -3.92 21.90
N TYR A 184 -4.34 -4.58 20.75
CA TYR A 184 -3.29 -4.42 19.73
C TYR A 184 -3.20 -2.97 19.24
N LEU A 185 -4.33 -2.36 18.87
CA LEU A 185 -4.39 -0.96 18.42
C LEU A 185 -3.86 -0.01 19.50
N LYS A 186 -4.22 -0.25 20.77
CA LYS A 186 -3.69 0.53 21.90
C LYS A 186 -2.16 0.41 22.02
N GLN A 187 -1.60 -0.78 21.80
CA GLN A 187 -0.15 -0.99 21.78
C GLN A 187 0.55 -0.26 20.63
N GLU A 188 -0.10 -0.20 19.46
CA GLU A 188 0.36 0.58 18.30
C GLU A 188 0.08 2.09 18.44
N GLY A 189 -0.37 2.53 19.61
CA GLY A 189 -0.59 3.94 19.94
C GLY A 189 -1.93 4.50 19.44
N ILE A 190 -2.86 3.66 19.00
CA ILE A 190 -4.22 4.03 18.59
C ILE A 190 -5.19 3.66 19.73
N SER A 191 -5.52 4.63 20.56
CA SER A 191 -6.43 4.46 21.68
C SER A 191 -7.29 5.70 21.94
N GLU A 192 -8.40 5.55 22.66
CA GLU A 192 -9.23 6.68 23.07
C GLU A 192 -8.42 7.75 23.81
N GLU A 193 -7.52 7.35 24.71
CA GLU A 193 -6.69 8.30 25.47
C GLU A 193 -5.72 9.09 24.58
N SER A 194 -5.21 8.46 23.51
CA SER A 194 -4.36 9.14 22.53
C SER A 194 -5.17 10.11 21.67
N LEU A 195 -6.38 9.73 21.26
CA LEU A 195 -7.25 10.52 20.40
C LEU A 195 -7.86 11.71 21.14
N LEU A 196 -8.18 11.56 22.43
CA LEU A 196 -8.59 12.65 23.32
C LEU A 196 -7.52 13.74 23.45
N LYS A 197 -6.24 13.39 23.26
CA LYS A 197 -5.12 14.35 23.20
C LYS A 197 -4.95 14.96 21.80
N ASN A 198 -5.99 14.90 20.97
CA ASN A 198 -6.01 15.42 19.60
C ASN A 198 -4.93 14.80 18.69
N LYS A 199 -4.54 13.55 18.96
CA LYS A 199 -3.69 12.78 18.04
C LYS A 199 -4.43 12.58 16.73
N LYS A 200 -3.82 12.98 15.63
CA LYS A 200 -4.36 12.81 14.27
C LYS A 200 -3.71 11.62 13.60
N ILE A 201 -4.52 10.78 12.97
CA ILE A 201 -4.11 9.53 12.36
C ILE A 201 -4.43 9.56 10.88
N LEU A 202 -3.45 9.23 10.04
CA LEU A 202 -3.62 8.97 8.63
C LEU A 202 -3.36 7.49 8.35
N PHE A 203 -4.38 6.76 7.93
CA PHE A 203 -4.21 5.41 7.42
C PHE A 203 -3.87 5.45 5.93
N VAL A 204 -2.77 4.81 5.54
CA VAL A 204 -2.37 4.64 4.14
C VAL A 204 -2.72 3.21 3.71
N ASP A 205 -3.73 3.09 2.85
CA ASP A 205 -4.24 1.81 2.36
C ASP A 205 -4.01 1.70 0.84
N THR A 206 -3.41 0.59 0.40
CA THR A 206 -3.14 0.29 -1.02
C THR A 206 -4.20 -0.62 -1.63
N GLY A 207 -5.22 -1.03 -0.85
CA GLY A 207 -6.37 -1.80 -1.28
C GLY A 207 -7.46 -0.96 -1.96
N PHE A 208 -8.68 -1.51 -2.06
CA PHE A 208 -9.72 -0.97 -2.95
C PHE A 208 -10.71 0.02 -2.29
N GLN A 209 -10.89 -0.03 -0.96
CA GLN A 209 -12.00 0.70 -0.31
C GLN A 209 -11.73 1.23 1.11
N GLY A 210 -10.51 1.08 1.65
CA GLY A 210 -10.24 1.52 3.02
C GLY A 210 -10.94 0.64 4.05
N THR A 211 -11.28 -0.62 3.72
CA THR A 211 -12.13 -1.48 4.56
C THR A 211 -11.54 -1.66 5.96
N ILE A 212 -10.24 -1.92 6.05
CA ILE A 212 -9.53 -2.09 7.32
C ILE A 212 -9.50 -0.78 8.12
N PRO A 213 -9.02 0.36 7.57
CA PRO A 213 -9.10 1.64 8.25
C PRO A 213 -10.50 2.02 8.74
N ARG A 214 -11.53 1.85 7.90
CA ARG A 214 -12.92 2.15 8.28
C ARG A 214 -13.39 1.28 9.44
N LYS A 215 -13.01 0.00 9.46
CA LYS A 215 -13.35 -0.90 10.58
C LYS A 215 -12.67 -0.47 11.87
N ILE A 216 -11.42 -0.01 11.81
CA ILE A 216 -10.70 0.55 12.95
C ILE A 216 -11.39 1.83 13.45
N MET A 217 -11.75 2.75 12.54
CA MET A 217 -12.47 3.99 12.89
C MET A 217 -13.80 3.73 13.60
N GLN A 218 -14.51 2.64 13.24
CA GLN A 218 -15.76 2.25 13.91
C GLN A 218 -15.56 1.86 15.38
N LEU A 219 -14.34 1.50 15.80
CA LEU A 219 -14.02 1.24 17.20
C LEU A 219 -13.89 2.54 18.02
N PHE A 220 -13.76 3.70 17.37
CA PHE A 220 -13.56 5.01 17.99
C PHE A 220 -14.54 6.08 17.44
N PRO A 221 -15.86 5.86 17.52
CA PRO A 221 -16.84 6.70 16.82
C PRO A 221 -16.85 8.16 17.28
N SER A 222 -16.50 8.44 18.55
CA SER A 222 -16.40 9.79 19.12
C SER A 222 -15.19 10.59 18.64
N HIS A 223 -14.26 9.95 17.92
CA HIS A 223 -13.00 10.53 17.48
C HIS A 223 -12.72 10.26 15.99
N ALA A 224 -13.75 9.88 15.23
CA ALA A 224 -13.62 9.55 13.82
C ALA A 224 -13.10 10.74 12.98
N GLU A 225 -13.32 11.98 13.45
CA GLU A 225 -12.80 13.20 12.84
C GLU A 225 -11.28 13.38 12.96
N ASN A 226 -10.64 12.68 13.90
CA ASN A 226 -9.19 12.66 14.06
C ASN A 226 -8.51 11.60 13.18
N MET A 227 -9.30 10.83 12.44
CA MET A 227 -8.82 9.74 11.60
C MET A 227 -9.15 10.01 10.14
N GLU A 228 -8.14 9.88 9.30
CA GLU A 228 -8.25 10.05 7.87
C GLU A 228 -7.71 8.81 7.15
N VAL A 229 -8.34 8.45 6.03
CA VAL A 229 -7.84 7.39 5.15
C VAL A 229 -7.30 8.04 3.88
N HIS A 230 -6.16 7.57 3.41
CA HIS A 230 -5.62 7.91 2.10
C HIS A 230 -5.38 6.64 1.29
N MET A 231 -6.16 6.51 0.22
CA MET A 231 -6.04 5.38 -0.69
C MET A 231 -4.90 5.63 -1.69
N VAL A 232 -3.89 4.77 -1.68
CA VAL A 232 -2.80 4.80 -2.67
C VAL A 232 -3.10 3.75 -3.72
N LEU A 233 -3.74 4.18 -4.79
CA LEU A 233 -4.26 3.28 -5.81
C LEU A 233 -3.36 3.17 -7.02
N ALA A 234 -3.14 1.93 -7.42
CA ALA A 234 -2.20 1.60 -8.45
C ALA A 234 -2.70 1.88 -9.86
N ALA A 235 -1.76 2.00 -10.80
CA ALA A 235 -2.07 1.83 -12.22
C ALA A 235 -1.60 0.45 -12.69
N PRO A 236 -2.36 -0.22 -13.58
CA PRO A 236 -1.99 -1.52 -14.11
C PRO A 236 -0.65 -1.47 -14.86
N LEU A 237 0.18 -2.50 -14.65
CA LEU A 237 1.54 -2.67 -15.20
C LEU A 237 1.58 -3.22 -16.64
N ASN A 238 0.43 -3.61 -17.18
CA ASN A 238 0.29 -4.55 -18.29
C ASN A 238 -0.33 -3.90 -19.55
N ARG A 239 -0.27 -2.57 -19.69
CA ARG A 239 -0.52 -1.90 -20.98
C ARG A 239 0.63 -0.96 -21.31
N GLU A 240 1.41 -1.28 -22.34
CA GLU A 240 2.53 -0.49 -22.87
C GLU A 240 2.18 0.98 -23.19
N TYR A 241 0.88 1.28 -23.32
CA TYR A 241 0.36 2.57 -23.77
C TYR A 241 -0.31 3.43 -22.68
N ARG A 242 -0.28 3.06 -21.40
CA ARG A 242 -0.84 3.92 -20.33
C ARG A 242 0.22 4.39 -19.34
N SER A 243 0.04 5.65 -18.93
CA SER A 243 0.96 6.38 -18.06
C SER A 243 1.27 5.59 -16.78
N PRO A 244 2.55 5.46 -16.38
CA PRO A 244 2.99 4.61 -15.27
C PRO A 244 2.67 5.17 -13.87
N PHE A 245 1.86 6.22 -13.80
CA PHE A 245 1.52 6.85 -12.53
C PHE A 245 0.34 6.13 -11.90
N ALA A 246 0.47 5.80 -10.61
CA ALA A 246 -0.65 5.51 -9.72
C ALA A 246 -1.83 6.39 -10.10
N SER A 247 -2.91 5.78 -10.57
CA SER A 247 -4.02 6.56 -11.07
C SER A 247 -4.68 7.24 -9.89
N MET A 248 -4.58 8.58 -9.82
CA MET A 248 -5.42 9.41 -8.95
C MET A 248 -6.95 9.25 -9.23
N ARG A 249 -7.39 8.23 -9.99
CA ARG A 249 -8.79 8.00 -10.35
C ARG A 249 -9.68 7.57 -9.20
N VAL A 250 -9.14 7.26 -8.03
CA VAL A 250 -9.94 6.74 -6.92
C VAL A 250 -9.95 7.69 -5.72
N PHE A 251 -9.80 8.98 -5.99
CA PHE A 251 -10.45 10.00 -5.16
C PHE A 251 -11.98 10.00 -5.33
N GLY A 252 -12.57 9.14 -6.19
CA GLY A 252 -14.01 9.13 -6.48
C GLY A 252 -14.88 8.30 -5.52
N THR A 253 -14.37 7.19 -4.98
CA THR A 253 -15.18 6.26 -4.16
C THR A 253 -15.36 6.72 -2.71
N GLU A 254 -14.46 7.55 -2.20
CA GLU A 254 -14.49 8.01 -0.81
C GLU A 254 -15.50 9.18 -0.59
N PHE A 255 -16.00 9.79 -1.67
CA PHE A 255 -16.76 11.06 -1.63
C PHE A 255 -18.16 11.01 -2.26
N TYR A 256 -18.59 9.85 -2.77
CA TYR A 256 -19.94 9.70 -3.33
C TYR A 256 -20.62 8.45 -2.75
N PRO A 257 -21.68 8.58 -1.92
CA PRO A 257 -22.48 7.45 -1.47
C PRO A 257 -23.25 6.76 -2.63
N THR A 258 -23.24 7.35 -3.83
CA THR A 258 -23.83 6.82 -5.06
C THR A 258 -22.83 6.74 -6.23
N TYR A 259 -21.52 6.74 -5.96
CA TYR A 259 -20.55 6.38 -7.01
C TYR A 259 -20.91 4.96 -7.43
N PRO A 260 -21.09 4.69 -8.73
CA PRO A 260 -21.93 3.60 -9.21
C PRO A 260 -21.59 2.31 -8.48
N ASN A 261 -22.59 1.83 -7.74
CA ASN A 261 -22.69 0.48 -7.22
C ASN A 261 -22.04 -0.47 -8.21
N GLN A 262 -21.11 -1.29 -7.72
CA GLN A 262 -20.82 -2.70 -8.04
C GLN A 262 -20.88 -3.21 -9.51
N ASP A 263 -21.74 -2.69 -10.37
CA ASP A 263 -22.02 -3.20 -11.71
C ASP A 263 -21.04 -2.70 -12.79
N TYR A 264 -20.31 -1.59 -12.55
CA TYR A 264 -19.18 -1.19 -13.41
C TYR A 264 -17.83 -1.79 -12.96
N LEU A 265 -17.82 -2.52 -11.84
CA LEU A 265 -16.63 -3.19 -11.30
C LEU A 265 -16.40 -4.57 -11.93
N GLU A 266 -17.37 -5.11 -12.68
CA GLU A 266 -17.24 -6.40 -13.38
C GLU A 266 -16.41 -6.33 -14.67
N SER A 267 -16.06 -5.14 -15.17
CA SER A 267 -15.29 -4.99 -16.43
C SER A 267 -13.95 -4.26 -16.28
N GLY A 268 -13.21 -4.52 -15.19
CA GLY A 268 -11.76 -4.33 -15.15
C GLY A 268 -11.25 -3.15 -14.32
N LEU A 269 -11.30 -3.31 -13.00
CA LEU A 269 -10.36 -2.67 -12.07
C LEU A 269 -9.38 -3.73 -11.55
N ASP A 270 -8.54 -4.26 -12.45
CA ASP A 270 -7.29 -4.90 -12.03
C ASP A 270 -6.29 -3.80 -11.69
N VAL A 271 -6.23 -3.50 -10.40
CA VAL A 271 -5.44 -2.43 -9.79
C VAL A 271 -4.48 -3.10 -8.84
N VAL A 272 -3.26 -3.35 -9.32
CA VAL A 272 -2.18 -3.86 -8.50
C VAL A 272 -1.00 -2.94 -8.68
N HIS A 273 -0.61 -2.26 -7.60
CA HIS A 273 0.70 -1.61 -7.58
C HIS A 273 1.66 -2.78 -7.61
N PRO A 274 2.81 -2.71 -8.29
CA PRO A 274 3.79 -3.80 -8.26
C PRO A 274 4.00 -4.39 -6.84
N TYR A 275 3.79 -3.59 -5.78
CA TYR A 275 3.75 -4.03 -4.38
C TYR A 275 2.91 -5.24 -4.04
N ALA A 276 1.68 -5.39 -4.55
CA ALA A 276 0.86 -6.55 -4.15
C ALA A 276 1.47 -7.86 -4.67
N LEU A 277 2.31 -7.77 -5.71
CA LEU A 277 3.06 -8.90 -6.27
C LEU A 277 4.54 -8.89 -5.87
N LEU A 278 5.00 -7.88 -5.11
CA LEU A 278 6.37 -7.91 -4.62
C LEU A 278 6.53 -9.04 -3.60
N PRO A 279 7.69 -9.71 -3.59
CA PRO A 279 8.03 -10.69 -2.59
C PRO A 279 7.79 -10.17 -1.18
N LYS A 280 7.19 -10.99 -0.33
CA LYS A 280 6.93 -10.69 1.09
C LYS A 280 7.84 -11.53 1.98
N SER A 281 8.29 -10.94 3.10
CA SER A 281 9.06 -11.65 4.12
C SER A 281 8.22 -12.64 4.92
N ASP A 282 6.92 -12.37 5.01
CA ASP A 282 6.03 -13.03 5.96
C ASP A 282 4.59 -13.19 5.42
N LEU A 283 3.88 -14.12 6.07
CA LEU A 283 2.45 -14.31 5.86
C LEU A 283 1.66 -13.19 6.53
N ARG A 284 0.51 -12.84 5.94
CA ARG A 284 -0.46 -11.93 6.56
C ARG A 284 -1.03 -12.57 7.81
N SER A 285 -1.04 -11.79 8.89
CA SER A 285 -1.62 -12.24 10.15
C SER A 285 -3.09 -12.61 9.99
N ASP A 286 -3.52 -13.65 10.67
CA ASP A 286 -4.90 -14.11 10.66
C ASP A 286 -5.51 -14.29 12.05
N TYR A 287 -4.73 -14.08 13.11
CA TYR A 287 -5.19 -13.89 14.48
C TYR A 287 -4.16 -13.12 15.32
N TYR A 288 -4.56 -12.73 16.52
CA TYR A 288 -3.68 -12.17 17.55
C TYR A 288 -3.48 -13.16 18.71
N SER A 289 -2.30 -13.11 19.33
CA SER A 289 -2.02 -13.86 20.56
C SER A 289 -1.28 -13.01 21.58
N LYS A 290 -1.47 -13.29 22.87
CA LYS A 290 -0.68 -12.69 23.95
C LYS A 290 0.60 -13.48 24.17
N ASP A 291 1.74 -12.81 24.13
CA ASP A 291 2.99 -13.39 24.58
C ASP A 291 3.02 -13.54 26.14
N PRO A 292 4.00 -14.23 26.72
CA PRO A 292 4.10 -14.40 28.17
C PRO A 292 4.19 -13.10 28.98
N ASN A 293 4.56 -11.97 28.34
CA ASN A 293 4.63 -10.65 28.96
C ASN A 293 3.34 -9.83 28.74
N GLY A 294 2.30 -10.43 28.15
CA GLY A 294 1.04 -9.78 27.83
C GLY A 294 1.06 -8.93 26.56
N LYS A 295 2.12 -8.98 25.75
CA LYS A 295 2.19 -8.24 24.48
C LYS A 295 1.31 -8.92 23.43
N ILE A 296 0.45 -8.16 22.75
CA ILE A 296 -0.30 -8.70 21.60
C ILE A 296 0.67 -8.85 20.42
N THR A 297 0.69 -10.03 19.82
CA THR A 297 1.50 -10.35 18.66
C THR A 297 0.61 -10.82 17.51
N PRO A 298 0.75 -10.24 16.31
CA PRO A 298 0.13 -10.78 15.10
C PRO A 298 0.73 -12.15 14.78
N GLN A 299 -0.12 -13.12 14.47
CA GLN A 299 0.26 -14.49 14.16
C GLN A 299 -0.39 -14.94 12.86
N SER A 300 0.24 -15.91 12.20
CA SER A 300 -0.29 -16.55 10.99
C SER A 300 -0.36 -18.06 11.21
N ARG A 301 -1.53 -18.67 10.99
CA ARG A 301 -1.66 -20.14 11.06
C ARG A 301 -0.82 -20.81 9.96
N PRO A 302 -0.11 -21.91 10.26
CA PRO A 302 0.58 -22.69 9.23
C PRO A 302 -0.40 -23.14 8.13
N GLY A 303 0.00 -23.00 6.86
CA GLY A 303 -0.78 -23.47 5.71
C GLY A 303 -1.90 -22.53 5.25
N THR A 304 -2.13 -21.37 5.88
CA THR A 304 -3.10 -20.36 5.40
C THR A 304 -2.54 -19.48 4.28
N PHE A 305 -1.59 -20.00 3.49
CA PHE A 305 -1.04 -19.29 2.35
C PHE A 305 -2.11 -19.15 1.27
N ASP A 306 -2.52 -17.92 0.99
CA ASP A 306 -3.31 -17.61 -0.19
C ASP A 306 -2.34 -17.43 -1.38
N PRO A 307 -2.41 -18.28 -2.42
CA PRO A 307 -1.52 -18.19 -3.57
C PRO A 307 -1.70 -16.91 -4.39
N ASN A 308 -2.81 -16.18 -4.20
CA ASN A 308 -3.07 -14.90 -4.86
C ASN A 308 -2.41 -13.71 -4.14
N ASP A 309 -1.80 -13.97 -2.99
CA ASP A 309 -1.43 -12.98 -1.98
C ASP A 309 0.07 -12.63 -2.06
N GLY A 310 0.68 -12.93 -3.21
CA GLY A 310 2.09 -12.71 -3.53
C GLY A 310 3.01 -13.87 -3.12
N GLU A 311 4.23 -13.87 -3.66
CA GLU A 311 5.28 -14.83 -3.29
C GLU A 311 5.81 -14.49 -1.87
N ILE A 312 5.84 -15.47 -0.96
CA ILE A 312 6.60 -15.34 0.29
C ILE A 312 8.06 -15.73 0.02
N ASN A 313 8.95 -14.75 -0.03
CA ASN A 313 10.37 -14.96 -0.30
C ASN A 313 11.20 -13.88 0.42
N ALA A 314 11.62 -14.21 1.64
CA ALA A 314 12.40 -13.32 2.50
C ALA A 314 13.74 -12.87 1.90
N ILE A 315 14.36 -13.70 1.06
CA ILE A 315 15.61 -13.34 0.37
C ILE A 315 15.32 -12.21 -0.61
N LYS A 316 14.37 -12.41 -1.53
CA LYS A 316 14.01 -11.37 -2.49
C LYS A 316 13.48 -10.10 -1.81
N THR A 317 12.71 -10.22 -0.72
CA THR A 317 12.27 -9.05 0.06
C THR A 317 13.47 -8.27 0.57
N THR A 318 14.45 -8.96 1.17
CA THR A 318 15.71 -8.33 1.62
C THR A 318 16.41 -7.64 0.45
N GLU A 319 16.56 -8.28 -0.71
CA GLU A 319 17.21 -7.66 -1.88
C GLU A 319 16.48 -6.37 -2.35
N HIS A 320 15.15 -6.33 -2.30
CA HIS A 320 14.39 -5.10 -2.61
C HIS A 320 14.62 -4.00 -1.57
N GLU A 321 14.70 -4.36 -0.28
CA GLU A 321 14.99 -3.43 0.82
C GLU A 321 16.42 -2.89 0.75
N GLU A 322 17.40 -3.73 0.40
CA GLU A 322 18.79 -3.33 0.18
C GLU A 322 18.91 -2.36 -1.00
N ASP A 323 18.26 -2.66 -2.13
CA ASP A 323 18.31 -1.79 -3.31
C ASP A 323 17.57 -0.47 -3.08
N LEU A 324 16.42 -0.51 -2.41
CA LEU A 324 15.71 0.71 -2.02
C LEU A 324 16.59 1.57 -1.11
N THR A 325 17.27 0.97 -0.13
CA THR A 325 18.19 1.67 0.77
C THR A 325 19.38 2.25 0.00
N PHE A 326 19.93 1.51 -0.97
CA PHE A 326 20.96 2.00 -1.87
C PHE A 326 20.49 3.23 -2.66
N PHE A 327 19.37 3.10 -3.37
CA PHE A 327 18.76 4.20 -4.13
C PHE A 327 18.53 5.44 -3.26
N MET A 328 17.98 5.28 -2.05
CA MET A 328 17.70 6.40 -1.16
C MET A 328 18.96 7.13 -0.69
N LYS A 329 20.10 6.43 -0.55
CA LYS A 329 21.38 7.02 -0.16
C LYS A 329 22.09 7.76 -1.30
N GLU A 330 21.64 7.60 -2.54
CA GLU A 330 22.22 8.33 -3.67
C GLU A 330 21.89 9.84 -3.57
N PRO A 331 22.84 10.74 -3.88
CA PRO A 331 22.59 12.19 -3.84
C PRO A 331 21.40 12.63 -4.69
N GLY A 332 21.16 11.96 -5.82
CA GLY A 332 20.03 12.21 -6.70
C GLY A 332 18.67 12.02 -6.02
N SER A 333 18.55 11.01 -5.15
CA SER A 333 17.29 10.70 -4.44
C SER A 333 16.93 11.75 -3.41
N ARG A 334 17.93 12.29 -2.70
CA ARG A 334 17.74 13.43 -1.80
C ARG A 334 17.31 14.67 -2.56
N LEU A 335 18.04 15.05 -3.62
CA LEU A 335 17.69 16.21 -4.46
C LEU A 335 16.29 16.09 -5.06
N LEU A 336 15.91 14.88 -5.49
CA LEU A 336 14.57 14.60 -5.99
C LEU A 336 13.53 14.75 -4.89
N THR A 337 13.75 14.16 -3.71
CA THR A 337 12.84 14.27 -2.55
C THR A 337 12.61 15.73 -2.16
N ASP A 338 13.68 16.51 -2.02
CA ASP A 338 13.63 17.94 -1.74
C ASP A 338 12.85 18.74 -2.80
N LYS A 339 13.07 18.43 -4.08
CA LYS A 339 12.33 19.06 -5.18
C LYS A 339 10.84 18.77 -5.05
N LEU A 340 10.47 17.49 -4.90
CA LEU A 340 9.07 17.06 -4.85
C LEU A 340 8.34 17.66 -3.64
N ARG A 341 8.97 17.68 -2.46
CA ARG A 341 8.38 18.29 -1.26
C ARG A 341 8.19 19.80 -1.41
N ARG A 342 9.16 20.53 -1.98
CA ARG A 342 9.02 21.98 -2.24
C ARG A 342 7.89 22.30 -3.21
N GLU A 343 7.76 21.50 -4.25
CA GLU A 343 6.67 21.64 -5.21
C GLU A 343 5.30 21.44 -4.53
N TRP A 344 5.14 20.42 -3.69
CA TRP A 344 3.92 20.23 -2.89
C TRP A 344 3.65 21.37 -1.89
N ARG A 345 4.67 21.86 -1.18
CA ARG A 345 4.53 23.06 -0.33
C ARG A 345 4.04 24.26 -1.13
N SER A 346 4.50 24.41 -2.37
CA SER A 346 4.08 25.52 -3.24
C SER A 346 2.62 25.38 -3.65
N VAL A 347 2.17 24.17 -3.98
CA VAL A 347 0.74 23.87 -4.21
C VAL A 347 -0.09 24.27 -2.99
N PHE A 348 0.33 23.88 -1.78
CA PHE A 348 -0.43 24.16 -0.56
C PHE A 348 -0.45 25.65 -0.22
N LYS A 349 0.69 26.35 -0.34
CA LYS A 349 0.75 27.82 -0.16
C LYS A 349 -0.18 28.57 -1.10
N LEU A 350 -0.22 28.20 -2.38
CA LEU A 350 -1.13 28.82 -3.36
C LEU A 350 -2.59 28.59 -3.00
N TRP A 351 -2.92 27.38 -2.55
CA TRP A 351 -4.27 27.03 -2.14
C TRP A 351 -4.71 27.79 -0.88
N GLU A 352 -3.86 27.87 0.14
CA GLU A 352 -4.12 28.63 1.38
C GLU A 352 -4.31 30.12 1.10
N ALA A 353 -3.58 30.68 0.13
CA ALA A 353 -3.77 32.05 -0.34
C ALA A 353 -5.05 32.26 -1.16
N GLY A 354 -5.85 31.21 -1.41
CA GLY A 354 -7.07 31.29 -2.23
C GLY A 354 -6.81 31.36 -3.73
N ASN A 355 -5.56 31.16 -4.19
CA ASN A 355 -5.18 31.25 -5.60
C ASN A 355 -5.45 29.92 -6.32
N LYS A 356 -6.74 29.62 -6.53
CA LYS A 356 -7.19 28.40 -7.20
C LYS A 356 -6.65 28.22 -8.62
N PRO A 357 -6.62 29.23 -9.51
CA PRO A 357 -6.13 29.06 -10.87
C PRO A 357 -4.68 28.58 -10.93
N ASP A 358 -3.79 29.19 -10.14
CA ASP A 358 -2.37 28.80 -10.13
C ASP A 358 -2.16 27.45 -9.44
N THR A 359 -2.95 27.14 -8.41
CA THR A 359 -2.94 25.80 -7.79
C THR A 359 -3.30 24.72 -8.82
N ILE A 360 -4.39 24.92 -9.58
CA ILE A 360 -4.84 24.00 -10.63
C ILE A 360 -3.77 23.86 -11.71
N LYS A 361 -3.18 24.97 -12.15
CA LYS A 361 -2.12 24.97 -13.17
C LYS A 361 -0.90 24.16 -12.71
N LEU A 362 -0.45 24.34 -11.47
CA LEU A 362 0.69 23.62 -10.91
C LEU A 362 0.39 22.12 -10.76
N LEU A 363 -0.80 21.76 -10.28
CA LEU A 363 -1.25 20.36 -10.20
C LEU A 363 -1.37 19.72 -11.60
N GLN A 364 -1.85 20.45 -12.60
CA GLN A 364 -1.87 19.98 -13.99
C GLN A 364 -0.47 19.77 -14.54
N GLN A 365 0.49 20.65 -14.24
CA GLN A 365 1.89 20.45 -14.62
C GLN A 365 2.43 19.16 -14.03
N TRP A 366 2.12 18.88 -12.76
CA TRP A 366 2.47 17.62 -12.09
C TRP A 366 1.89 16.38 -12.76
N VAL A 367 0.59 16.40 -13.07
CA VAL A 367 -0.09 15.28 -13.75
C VAL A 367 0.44 15.07 -15.16
N ASN A 368 0.79 16.15 -15.86
CA ASN A 368 1.26 16.12 -17.25
C ASN A 368 2.77 15.91 -17.36
N HIS A 369 3.53 16.03 -16.27
CA HIS A 369 4.96 15.77 -16.28
C HIS A 369 5.19 14.27 -16.47
N LYS A 370 5.33 13.87 -17.75
CA LYS A 370 5.91 12.60 -18.15
C LYS A 370 7.35 12.58 -17.62
N GLY A 371 7.51 12.07 -16.40
CA GLY A 371 8.81 11.74 -15.83
C GLY A 371 9.51 10.70 -16.68
#